data_AF-A0A1A0ULN0-F1
#
_entry.id   AF-A0A1A0ULN0-F1
#
_cell.length_a   1.000
_cell.length_b   1.000
_cell.length_c   1.000
_cell.angle_alpha   90.00
_cell.angle_beta   90.00
_cell.angle_gamma   90.00
#
_symmetry.space_group_name_H-M   'P 1'
#
loop_
_entity.id
_entity.type
_entity.pdbx_description
1 polymer ?
#
loop_
_entity_poly.entity_id
_entity_poly.type
_entity_poly.pdbx_seq_one_letter_code
_entity_poly.pdbx_strand_id
1 'polypeptide(L)'
;MTALQSDEQVPGAGTRSSVDRIRNAALKCFAARGSSATSLRAVAAEAGVSLGLVQHHFATKANLIKAVDDHVLGVMAEALTQPIPQPPADTIADVGSRVTSLVAGEPDVVAYVGRALTDGSSLGAQLFDSLAAIGAERWRVRAEQGLTRPDLDPIWGTLNPLVLALGAWVLRAHIERHLPEPLETPEQLQRWQNATDSLLRDGQMRHDS
;
A
#
# COMPACT_ATOMS: atom_id res chain seq x y z
N MET A 1 10.74 32.53 -53.10
CA MET A 1 10.42 33.21 -51.82
C MET A 1 9.60 32.25 -50.97
N THR A 2 10.28 31.25 -50.39
CA THR A 2 9.67 30.17 -49.62
C THR A 2 9.75 30.54 -48.15
N ALA A 3 8.60 30.66 -47.51
CA ALA A 3 8.46 31.04 -46.10
C ALA A 3 9.06 29.96 -45.18
N LEU A 4 9.82 30.43 -44.20
CA LEU A 4 10.35 29.69 -43.07
C LEU A 4 9.17 29.17 -42.21
N GLN A 5 8.99 27.85 -42.16
CA GLN A 5 8.27 27.21 -41.06
C GLN A 5 9.27 27.01 -39.93
N SER A 6 9.10 27.81 -38.88
CA SER A 6 9.73 27.62 -37.57
C SER A 6 9.18 26.34 -36.95
N ASP A 7 10.07 25.36 -36.74
CA ASP A 7 9.73 24.10 -36.09
C ASP A 7 9.55 24.37 -34.58
N GLU A 8 8.30 24.41 -34.16
CA GLU A 8 7.87 24.59 -32.78
C GLU A 8 8.19 23.30 -32.01
N GLN A 9 9.29 23.30 -31.27
CA GLN A 9 9.63 22.19 -30.37
C GLN A 9 8.58 22.05 -29.27
N VAL A 10 7.71 21.06 -29.45
CA VAL A 10 6.74 20.58 -28.47
C VAL A 10 7.48 20.01 -27.25
N PRO A 11 7.24 20.49 -26.01
CA PRO A 11 7.80 19.89 -24.81
C PRO A 11 7.23 18.49 -24.58
N GLY A 12 8.12 17.49 -24.56
CA GLY A 12 7.78 16.07 -24.53
C GLY A 12 7.00 15.61 -23.30
N ALA A 13 6.06 14.69 -23.54
CA ALA A 13 5.38 13.92 -22.53
C ALA A 13 6.36 13.13 -21.64
N GLY A 14 6.25 13.31 -20.31
CA GLY A 14 6.52 12.26 -19.33
C GLY A 14 7.95 12.00 -18.84
N THR A 15 8.81 13.01 -18.69
CA THR A 15 10.06 12.79 -17.91
C THR A 15 9.74 12.87 -16.42
N ARG A 16 9.61 11.72 -15.72
CA ARG A 16 9.61 11.72 -14.25
C ARG A 16 10.82 12.51 -13.76
N SER A 17 10.62 13.43 -12.81
CA SER A 17 11.72 14.27 -12.31
C SER A 17 12.87 13.39 -11.79
N SER A 18 14.12 13.87 -11.84
CA SER A 18 15.25 13.13 -11.24
C SER A 18 15.00 12.79 -9.77
N VAL A 19 14.23 13.63 -9.06
CA VAL A 19 13.75 13.40 -7.69
C VAL A 19 12.88 12.16 -7.61
N ASP A 20 11.86 12.02 -8.47
CA ASP A 20 10.97 10.85 -8.49
C ASP A 20 11.72 9.56 -8.81
N ARG A 21 12.66 9.61 -9.76
CA ARG A 21 13.50 8.44 -10.09
C ARG A 21 14.34 7.98 -8.90
N ILE A 22 14.99 8.91 -8.21
CA ILE A 22 15.81 8.60 -7.04
C ILE A 22 14.93 8.08 -5.89
N ARG A 23 13.76 8.69 -5.64
CA ARG A 23 12.81 8.24 -4.61
C ARG A 23 12.31 6.83 -4.91
N ASN A 24 11.89 6.54 -6.14
CA ASN A 24 11.36 5.23 -6.51
C ASN A 24 12.45 4.14 -6.44
N ALA A 25 13.69 4.46 -6.83
CA ALA A 25 14.83 3.58 -6.62
C ALA A 25 15.10 3.33 -5.13
N ALA A 26 15.00 4.37 -4.30
CA ALA A 26 15.14 4.23 -2.85
C ALA A 26 14.04 3.34 -2.25
N LEU A 27 12.78 3.54 -2.67
CA LEU A 27 11.65 2.71 -2.26
C LEU A 27 11.92 1.23 -2.58
N LYS A 28 12.29 0.90 -3.82
CA LYS A 28 12.67 -0.47 -4.21
C LYS A 28 13.76 -1.06 -3.32
N CYS A 29 14.81 -0.27 -3.06
CA CYS A 29 15.90 -0.69 -2.21
C CYS A 29 15.43 -0.95 -0.77
N PHE A 30 14.62 -0.05 -0.21
CA PHE A 30 14.12 -0.17 1.17
C PHE A 30 13.12 -1.32 1.31
N ALA A 31 12.24 -1.52 0.33
CA ALA A 31 11.34 -2.67 0.24
C ALA A 31 12.10 -4.00 0.18
N ALA A 32 13.19 -4.07 -0.59
CA ALA A 32 13.95 -5.31 -0.76
C ALA A 32 14.79 -5.68 0.47
N ARG A 33 15.48 -4.73 1.09
CA ARG A 33 16.54 -5.00 2.11
C ARG A 33 16.47 -4.11 3.35
N GLY A 34 15.48 -3.24 3.45
CA GLY A 34 15.35 -2.27 4.54
C GLY A 34 16.17 -0.99 4.33
N SER A 35 15.74 0.08 5.00
CA SER A 35 16.40 1.38 4.94
C SER A 35 17.79 1.33 5.58
N SER A 36 17.95 0.69 6.74
CA SER A 36 19.23 0.56 7.46
C SER A 36 20.35 -0.05 6.60
N ALA A 37 20.07 -1.14 5.87
CA ALA A 37 21.05 -1.82 5.02
C ALA A 37 21.32 -1.13 3.67
N THR A 38 20.58 -0.07 3.34
CA THR A 38 20.70 0.61 2.05
C THR A 38 21.57 1.87 2.14
N SER A 39 22.59 1.99 1.29
CA SER A 39 23.42 3.20 1.19
C SER A 39 22.94 4.14 0.07
N LEU A 40 23.26 5.43 0.15
CA LEU A 40 22.99 6.39 -0.93
C LEU A 40 23.67 6.00 -2.26
N ARG A 41 24.83 5.32 -2.21
CA ARG A 41 25.48 4.77 -3.41
C ARG A 41 24.67 3.65 -4.05
N ALA A 42 24.10 2.75 -3.23
CA ALA A 42 23.25 1.68 -3.74
C ALA A 42 21.98 2.25 -4.39
N VAL A 43 21.39 3.30 -3.81
CA VAL A 43 20.26 4.02 -4.43
C VAL A 43 20.68 4.69 -5.74
N ALA A 44 21.83 5.36 -5.78
CA ALA A 44 22.33 5.99 -7.00
C ALA A 44 22.52 4.98 -8.14
N ALA A 45 23.09 3.81 -7.82
CA ALA A 45 23.25 2.71 -8.76
C ALA A 45 21.89 2.18 -9.26
N GLU A 46 20.93 1.94 -8.35
CA GLU A 46 19.57 1.52 -8.70
C GLU A 46 18.84 2.56 -9.58
N ALA A 47 19.02 3.84 -9.29
CA ALA A 47 18.42 4.94 -10.03
C ALA A 47 19.11 5.23 -11.37
N GLY A 48 20.29 4.65 -11.64
CA GLY A 48 21.10 4.94 -12.82
C GLY A 48 21.64 6.37 -12.85
N VAL A 49 21.93 6.96 -11.68
CA VAL A 49 22.43 8.34 -11.56
C VAL A 49 23.72 8.40 -10.73
N SER A 50 24.40 9.56 -10.74
CA SER A 50 25.57 9.77 -9.90
C SER A 50 25.19 9.96 -8.43
N LEU A 51 26.10 9.56 -7.52
CA LEU A 51 25.94 9.84 -6.08
C LEU A 51 25.77 11.35 -5.82
N GLY A 52 26.50 12.19 -6.57
CA GLY A 52 26.40 13.65 -6.46
C GLY A 52 25.00 14.17 -6.77
N LEU A 53 24.30 13.60 -7.76
CA LEU A 53 22.92 13.98 -8.07
C LEU A 53 21.95 13.55 -6.95
N VAL A 54 22.16 12.37 -6.35
CA VAL A 54 21.39 11.94 -5.18
C VAL A 54 21.61 12.90 -4.01
N GLN A 55 22.86 13.23 -3.69
CA GLN A 55 23.20 14.14 -2.59
C GLN A 55 22.72 15.57 -2.83
N HIS A 56 22.67 16.01 -4.09
CA HIS A 56 22.12 17.31 -4.46
C HIS A 56 20.63 17.42 -4.12
N HIS A 57 19.83 16.39 -4.42
CA HIS A 57 18.39 16.37 -4.12
C HIS A 57 18.08 15.95 -2.68
N PHE A 58 18.85 15.00 -2.14
CA PHE A 58 18.67 14.40 -0.82
C PHE A 58 20.01 14.44 -0.06
N ALA A 59 20.27 15.58 0.58
CA ALA A 59 21.52 15.84 1.29
C ALA A 59 21.92 14.75 2.29
N THR A 60 20.93 14.10 2.93
CA THR A 60 21.14 13.01 3.88
C THR A 60 20.28 11.80 3.55
N LYS A 61 20.70 10.63 4.02
CA LYS A 61 19.88 9.40 3.96
C LYS A 61 18.55 9.56 4.71
N ALA A 62 18.54 10.32 5.80
CA ALA A 62 17.30 10.60 6.54
C ALA A 62 16.30 11.40 5.70
N ASN A 63 16.76 12.41 4.92
CA ASN A 63 15.90 13.16 4.02
C ASN A 63 15.32 12.28 2.90
N LEU A 64 16.12 11.33 2.40
CA LEU A 64 15.65 10.36 1.41
C LEU A 64 14.61 9.39 2.01
N ILE A 65 14.85 8.87 3.22
CA ILE A 65 13.89 8.03 3.94
C ILE A 65 12.58 8.79 4.12
N LYS A 66 12.63 10.01 4.64
CA LYS A 66 11.44 10.86 4.82
C LYS A 66 10.69 11.06 3.50
N ALA A 67 11.38 11.32 2.40
CA ALA A 67 10.74 11.51 1.11
C ALA A 67 10.06 10.24 0.58
N VAL A 68 10.60 9.06 0.90
CA VAL A 68 9.96 7.77 0.61
C VAL A 68 8.74 7.57 1.51
N ASP A 69 8.87 7.82 2.81
CA ASP A 69 7.78 7.70 3.79
C ASP A 69 6.60 8.61 3.43
N ASP A 70 6.87 9.89 3.13
CA ASP A 70 5.85 10.87 2.72
C ASP A 70 5.12 10.40 1.44
N HIS A 71 5.84 9.85 0.48
CA HIS A 71 5.26 9.32 -0.75
C HIS A 71 4.39 8.09 -0.49
N VAL A 72 4.87 7.16 0.32
CA VAL A 72 4.13 5.95 0.72
C VAL A 72 2.85 6.33 1.47
N LEU A 73 2.93 7.28 2.41
CA LEU A 73 1.75 7.81 3.10
C LEU A 73 0.75 8.42 2.11
N GLY A 74 1.21 9.15 1.10
CA GLY A 74 0.37 9.70 0.04
C GLY A 74 -0.36 8.61 -0.75
N VAL A 75 0.37 7.60 -1.25
CA VAL A 75 -0.21 6.46 -1.99
C VAL A 75 -1.22 5.70 -1.13
N MET A 76 -0.89 5.43 0.12
CA MET A 76 -1.79 4.75 1.05
C MET A 76 -3.03 5.59 1.34
N ALA A 77 -2.88 6.90 1.57
CA ALA A 77 -4.02 7.80 1.81
C ALA A 77 -4.94 7.86 0.60
N GLU A 78 -4.40 7.95 -0.62
CA GLU A 78 -5.19 7.93 -1.86
C GLU A 78 -5.99 6.63 -1.99
N ALA A 79 -5.36 5.48 -1.78
CA ALA A 79 -6.04 4.17 -1.85
C ALA A 79 -7.14 4.04 -0.78
N LEU A 80 -6.94 4.59 0.41
CA LEU A 80 -7.86 4.49 1.54
C LEU A 80 -9.04 5.48 1.45
N THR A 81 -8.85 6.63 0.79
CA THR A 81 -9.85 7.70 0.66
C THR A 81 -10.70 7.64 -0.61
N GLN A 82 -10.43 6.69 -1.52
CA GLN A 82 -11.27 6.46 -2.71
C GLN A 82 -12.76 6.37 -2.32
N PRO A 83 -13.67 7.10 -3.01
CA PRO A 83 -15.09 7.13 -2.68
C PRO A 83 -15.70 5.72 -2.56
N ILE A 84 -16.52 5.51 -1.54
CA ILE A 84 -17.29 4.27 -1.38
C ILE A 84 -18.47 4.35 -2.35
N PRO A 85 -18.67 3.35 -3.24
CA PRO A 85 -19.86 3.30 -4.10
C PRO A 85 -21.15 3.37 -3.26
N GLN A 86 -22.18 4.06 -3.79
CA GLN A 86 -23.50 4.18 -3.18
C GLN A 86 -24.50 3.32 -3.98
N PRO A 87 -25.41 2.54 -3.35
CA PRO A 87 -25.66 2.42 -1.90
C PRO A 87 -24.47 1.79 -1.15
N PRO A 88 -24.40 1.86 0.20
CA PRO A 88 -23.29 1.32 1.00
C PRO A 88 -23.27 -0.21 0.94
N ALA A 89 -22.93 -0.72 -0.23
CA ALA A 89 -22.43 -2.05 -0.47
C ALA A 89 -20.90 -2.01 -0.36
N ASP A 90 -20.36 -1.33 0.67
CA ASP A 90 -18.98 -1.53 1.12
C ASP A 90 -18.95 -2.93 1.76
N THR A 91 -19.16 -3.91 0.89
CA THR A 91 -19.05 -5.31 1.18
C THR A 91 -17.62 -5.51 1.59
N ILE A 92 -17.39 -6.45 2.48
CA ILE A 92 -16.05 -6.90 2.83
C ILE A 92 -15.20 -7.13 1.54
N ALA A 93 -15.85 -7.53 0.44
CA ALA A 93 -15.23 -7.68 -0.88
C ALA A 93 -14.75 -6.39 -1.56
N ASP A 94 -15.40 -5.24 -1.34
CA ASP A 94 -14.92 -3.96 -1.88
C ASP A 94 -13.59 -3.55 -1.22
N VAL A 95 -13.50 -3.75 0.09
CA VAL A 95 -12.25 -3.53 0.84
C VAL A 95 -11.19 -4.51 0.37
N GLY A 96 -11.54 -5.79 0.21
CA GLY A 96 -10.66 -6.80 -0.38
C GLY A 96 -10.13 -6.39 -1.75
N SER A 97 -11.02 -5.92 -2.64
CA SER A 97 -10.68 -5.50 -4.00
C SER A 97 -9.73 -4.30 -4.01
N ARG A 98 -9.85 -3.37 -3.06
CA ARG A 98 -8.93 -2.24 -2.93
C ARG A 98 -7.55 -2.69 -2.48
N VAL A 99 -7.50 -3.61 -1.52
CA VAL A 99 -6.23 -4.19 -1.05
C VAL A 99 -5.53 -4.93 -2.18
N THR A 100 -6.24 -5.80 -2.91
CA THR A 100 -5.66 -6.53 -4.05
C THR A 100 -5.22 -5.61 -5.18
N SER A 101 -6.00 -4.56 -5.47
CA SER A 101 -5.65 -3.55 -6.49
C SER A 101 -4.41 -2.74 -6.11
N LEU A 102 -4.28 -2.35 -4.83
CA LEU A 102 -3.10 -1.66 -4.32
C LEU A 102 -1.85 -2.54 -4.42
N VAL A 103 -1.97 -3.83 -4.09
CA VAL A 103 -0.85 -4.79 -4.20
C VAL A 103 -0.41 -4.95 -5.65
N ALA A 104 -1.36 -5.11 -6.57
CA ALA A 104 -1.05 -5.27 -7.99
C ALA A 104 -0.46 -3.99 -8.62
N GLY A 105 -0.94 -2.81 -8.20
CA GLY A 105 -0.50 -1.53 -8.74
C GLY A 105 0.81 -1.01 -8.15
N GLU A 106 1.04 -1.23 -6.86
CA GLU A 106 2.13 -0.62 -6.09
C GLU A 106 2.87 -1.65 -5.21
N PRO A 107 3.47 -2.72 -5.79
CA PRO A 107 4.06 -3.82 -5.03
C PRO A 107 5.22 -3.40 -4.13
N ASP A 108 6.05 -2.45 -4.59
CA ASP A 108 7.17 -1.92 -3.79
C ASP A 108 6.67 -1.12 -2.58
N VAL A 109 5.56 -0.41 -2.71
CA VAL A 109 4.91 0.31 -1.60
C VAL A 109 4.42 -0.69 -0.57
N VAL A 110 3.68 -1.72 -0.99
CA VAL A 110 3.15 -2.74 -0.08
C VAL A 110 4.26 -3.51 0.62
N ALA A 111 5.33 -3.87 -0.09
CA ALA A 111 6.49 -4.53 0.51
C ALA A 111 7.20 -3.65 1.54
N TYR A 112 7.32 -2.34 1.27
CA TYR A 112 7.88 -1.39 2.23
C TYR A 112 6.98 -1.21 3.46
N VAL A 113 5.66 -1.09 3.27
CA VAL A 113 4.68 -1.01 4.36
C VAL A 113 4.74 -2.26 5.24
N GLY A 114 4.79 -3.46 4.64
CA GLY A 114 4.91 -4.71 5.38
C GLY A 114 6.14 -4.75 6.28
N ARG A 115 7.28 -4.20 5.84
CA ARG A 115 8.48 -4.05 6.67
C ARG A 115 8.28 -3.02 7.78
N ALA A 116 7.78 -1.83 7.43
CA ALA A 116 7.55 -0.73 8.37
C ALA A 116 6.65 -1.15 9.54
N LEU A 117 5.66 -2.00 9.29
CA LEU A 117 4.77 -2.55 10.32
C LEU A 117 5.46 -3.49 11.32
N THR A 118 6.65 -4.02 10.99
CA THR A 118 7.38 -4.98 11.83
C THR A 118 8.66 -4.45 12.45
N ASP A 119 9.22 -3.37 11.90
CA ASP A 119 10.51 -2.82 12.35
C ASP A 119 10.39 -1.75 13.44
N GLY A 120 9.17 -1.46 13.90
CA GLY A 120 8.89 -0.46 14.93
C GLY A 120 9.07 0.98 14.47
N SER A 121 9.10 1.23 13.15
CA SER A 121 9.19 2.58 12.59
C SER A 121 7.96 3.42 12.91
N SER A 122 8.15 4.74 13.00
CA SER A 122 7.05 5.70 13.14
C SER A 122 6.09 5.66 11.95
N LEU A 123 6.58 5.30 10.75
CA LEU A 123 5.74 5.08 9.57
C LEU A 123 4.78 3.91 9.80
N GLY A 124 5.28 2.77 10.26
CA GLY A 124 4.46 1.59 10.55
C GLY A 124 3.37 1.89 11.58
N ALA A 125 3.72 2.56 12.68
CA ALA A 125 2.75 2.97 13.70
C ALA A 125 1.66 3.90 13.12
N GLN A 126 2.06 4.96 12.41
CA GLN A 126 1.11 5.90 11.79
C GLN A 126 0.17 5.22 10.78
N LEU A 127 0.69 4.29 9.97
CA LEU A 127 -0.10 3.53 9.00
C LEU A 127 -1.10 2.62 9.71
N PHE A 128 -0.66 1.88 10.73
CA PHE A 128 -1.53 1.00 11.49
C PHE A 128 -2.65 1.78 12.19
N ASP A 129 -2.31 2.88 12.87
CA ASP A 129 -3.29 3.73 13.57
C ASP A 129 -4.33 4.31 12.59
N SER A 130 -3.88 4.73 11.40
CA SER A 130 -4.78 5.25 10.36
C SER A 130 -5.74 4.17 9.84
N LEU A 131 -5.22 2.96 9.58
CA LEU A 131 -6.03 1.82 9.14
C LEU A 131 -7.02 1.39 10.21
N ALA A 132 -6.60 1.35 11.48
CA ALA A 132 -7.45 1.05 12.63
C ALA A 132 -8.59 2.06 12.78
N ALA A 133 -8.30 3.35 12.68
CA ALA A 133 -9.32 4.40 12.75
C ALA A 133 -10.35 4.30 11.62
N ILE A 134 -9.89 4.05 10.37
CA ILE A 134 -10.79 3.86 9.21
C ILE A 134 -11.65 2.60 9.40
N GLY A 135 -11.04 1.50 9.84
CA GLY A 135 -11.74 0.25 10.12
C GLY A 135 -12.81 0.43 11.19
N ALA A 136 -12.49 1.12 12.28
CA ALA A 136 -13.38 1.36 13.41
C ALA A 136 -14.62 2.15 12.98
N GLU A 137 -14.43 3.21 12.19
CA GLU A 137 -15.54 4.03 11.72
C GLU A 137 -16.46 3.24 10.76
N ARG A 138 -15.87 2.47 9.84
CA ARG A 138 -16.65 1.60 8.94
C ARG A 138 -17.42 0.52 9.71
N TRP A 139 -16.81 -0.06 10.74
CA TRP A 139 -17.48 -1.04 11.60
C TRP A 139 -18.62 -0.41 12.40
N ARG A 140 -18.39 0.77 13.00
CA ARG A 140 -19.40 1.54 13.75
C ARG A 140 -20.65 1.80 12.90
N VAL A 141 -20.48 2.25 11.66
CA VAL A 141 -21.59 2.49 10.73
C VAL A 141 -22.38 1.20 10.45
N ARG A 142 -21.71 0.06 10.26
CA ARG A 142 -22.38 -1.25 10.05
C ARG A 142 -23.15 -1.70 11.28
N ALA A 143 -22.60 -1.48 12.46
CA ALA A 143 -23.23 -1.83 13.73
C ALA A 143 -24.50 -1.00 13.97
N GLU A 144 -24.46 0.31 13.69
CA GLU A 144 -25.63 1.20 13.79
C GLU A 144 -26.75 0.83 12.81
N GLN A 145 -26.39 0.27 11.65
CA GLN A 145 -27.34 -0.27 10.67
C GLN A 145 -27.85 -1.67 11.02
N GLY A 146 -27.38 -2.28 12.12
CA GLY A 146 -27.77 -3.61 12.56
C GLY A 146 -27.28 -4.74 11.65
N LEU A 147 -26.25 -4.49 10.83
CA LEU A 147 -25.68 -5.44 9.87
C LEU A 147 -24.63 -6.39 10.49
N THR A 148 -24.12 -6.04 11.68
CA THR A 148 -23.15 -6.86 12.41
C THR A 148 -23.83 -7.83 13.36
N ARG A 149 -23.15 -8.92 13.72
CA ARG A 149 -23.59 -9.82 14.78
C ARG A 149 -23.74 -9.08 16.13
N PRO A 150 -24.76 -9.41 16.93
CA PRO A 150 -25.02 -8.73 18.21
C PRO A 150 -24.06 -9.15 19.34
N ASP A 151 -23.39 -10.30 19.21
CA ASP A 151 -22.44 -10.85 20.19
C ASP A 151 -20.98 -10.50 19.88
N LEU A 152 -20.73 -9.67 18.86
CA LEU A 152 -19.39 -9.31 18.42
C LEU A 152 -18.76 -8.29 19.38
N ASP A 153 -17.52 -8.54 19.80
CA ASP A 153 -16.72 -7.53 20.48
C ASP A 153 -16.40 -6.37 19.53
N PRO A 154 -16.67 -5.11 19.90
CA PRO A 154 -16.52 -3.96 19.00
C PRO A 154 -15.05 -3.64 18.64
N ILE A 155 -14.12 -3.92 19.54
CA ILE A 155 -12.69 -3.70 19.31
C ILE A 155 -12.18 -4.76 18.34
N TRP A 156 -12.45 -6.04 18.63
CA TRP A 156 -11.96 -7.14 17.80
C TRP A 156 -12.68 -7.28 16.47
N GLY A 157 -13.94 -6.85 16.38
CA GLY A 157 -14.65 -6.71 15.11
C GLY A 157 -13.93 -5.79 14.12
N THR A 158 -13.26 -4.77 14.64
CA THR A 158 -12.45 -3.83 13.86
C THR A 158 -11.03 -4.36 13.58
N LEU A 159 -10.38 -4.94 14.59
CA LEU A 159 -8.98 -5.34 14.48
C LEU A 159 -8.79 -6.62 13.67
N ASN A 160 -9.70 -7.59 13.74
CA ASN A 160 -9.55 -8.86 13.05
C ASN A 160 -9.42 -8.75 11.52
N PRO A 161 -10.24 -7.93 10.81
CA PRO A 161 -10.03 -7.69 9.38
C PRO A 161 -8.64 -7.15 9.06
N LEU A 162 -8.11 -6.23 9.88
CA LEU A 162 -6.77 -5.67 9.71
C LEU A 162 -5.68 -6.72 9.98
N VAL A 163 -5.84 -7.54 11.01
CA VAL A 163 -4.92 -8.63 11.31
C VAL A 163 -4.87 -9.64 10.17
N LEU A 164 -6.01 -9.99 9.58
CA LEU A 164 -6.06 -10.91 8.42
C LEU A 164 -5.38 -10.30 7.20
N ALA A 165 -5.66 -9.03 6.89
CA ALA A 165 -5.08 -8.33 5.75
C ALA A 165 -3.57 -8.11 5.89
N LEU A 166 -3.14 -7.52 7.00
CA LEU A 166 -1.73 -7.23 7.24
C LEU A 166 -0.93 -8.49 7.52
N GLY A 167 -1.53 -9.46 8.22
CA GLY A 167 -0.90 -10.75 8.52
C GLY A 167 -0.53 -11.53 7.26
N ALA A 168 -1.37 -11.49 6.22
CA ALA A 168 -1.06 -12.11 4.94
C ALA A 168 0.21 -11.53 4.30
N TRP A 169 0.46 -10.23 4.46
CA TRP A 169 1.63 -9.55 3.92
C TRP A 169 2.87 -9.70 4.80
N VAL A 170 2.72 -9.52 6.12
CA VAL A 170 3.82 -9.68 7.08
C VAL A 170 4.35 -11.11 7.07
N LEU A 171 3.46 -12.11 7.00
CA LEU A 171 3.82 -13.52 6.96
C LEU A 171 3.96 -14.07 5.54
N ARG A 172 3.97 -13.21 4.51
CA ARG A 172 3.97 -13.60 3.09
C ARG A 172 5.03 -14.65 2.78
N ALA A 173 6.28 -14.42 3.19
CA ALA A 173 7.38 -15.33 2.93
C ALA A 173 7.16 -16.75 3.52
N HIS A 174 6.39 -16.87 4.59
CA HIS A 174 6.01 -18.15 5.17
C HIS A 174 4.81 -18.76 4.45
N ILE A 175 3.80 -17.95 4.13
CA ILE A 175 2.57 -18.35 3.43
C ILE A 175 2.88 -18.87 2.03
N GLU A 176 3.73 -18.19 1.26
CA GLU A 176 4.05 -18.52 -0.13
C GLU A 176 4.69 -19.91 -0.30
N ARG A 177 5.34 -20.46 0.72
CA ARG A 177 5.86 -21.84 0.69
C ARG A 177 4.76 -22.90 0.64
N HIS A 178 3.52 -22.51 0.92
CA HIS A 178 2.33 -23.35 0.89
C HIS A 178 1.39 -22.99 -0.26
N LEU A 179 1.76 -22.03 -1.11
CA LEU A 179 1.00 -21.63 -2.29
C LEU A 179 1.64 -22.23 -3.55
N PRO A 180 0.83 -22.49 -4.60
CA PRO A 180 1.36 -22.97 -5.88
C PRO A 180 2.11 -21.88 -6.65
N GLU A 181 1.82 -20.60 -6.36
CA GLU A 181 2.38 -19.41 -7.00
C GLU A 181 2.57 -18.30 -5.96
N PRO A 182 3.37 -17.24 -6.24
CA PRO A 182 3.51 -16.09 -5.35
C PRO A 182 2.15 -15.45 -5.02
N LEU A 183 2.01 -14.94 -3.80
CA LEU A 183 0.74 -14.39 -3.29
C LEU A 183 0.28 -13.17 -4.11
N GLU A 184 1.23 -12.43 -4.68
CA GLU A 184 1.03 -11.21 -5.47
C GLU A 184 0.53 -11.49 -6.89
N THR A 185 0.43 -12.76 -7.31
CA THR A 185 -0.20 -13.12 -8.58
C THR A 185 -1.71 -12.82 -8.56
N PRO A 186 -2.32 -12.39 -9.68
CA PRO A 186 -3.75 -12.09 -9.72
C PRO A 186 -4.64 -13.26 -9.25
N GLU A 187 -4.27 -14.50 -9.59
CA GLU A 187 -5.02 -15.68 -9.15
C GLU A 187 -4.94 -15.87 -7.63
N GLN A 188 -3.74 -15.82 -7.04
CA GLN A 188 -3.59 -16.00 -5.59
C GLN A 188 -4.19 -14.84 -4.80
N LEU A 189 -4.09 -13.61 -5.29
CA LEU A 189 -4.78 -12.45 -4.70
C LEU A 189 -6.29 -12.66 -4.66
N GLN A 190 -6.90 -13.10 -5.77
CA GLN A 190 -8.34 -13.36 -5.82
C GLN A 190 -8.75 -14.50 -4.88
N ARG A 191 -7.96 -15.57 -4.80
CA ARG A 191 -8.22 -16.70 -3.90
C ARG A 191 -8.13 -16.28 -2.43
N TRP A 192 -7.09 -15.53 -2.08
CA TRP A 192 -6.91 -14.99 -0.74
C TRP A 192 -8.04 -14.04 -0.35
N GLN A 193 -8.44 -13.14 -1.26
CA GLN A 193 -9.56 -12.23 -1.06
C GLN A 193 -10.86 -13.01 -0.81
N ASN A 194 -11.21 -13.95 -1.68
CA ASN A 194 -12.44 -14.75 -1.53
C ASN A 194 -12.50 -15.49 -0.17
N ALA A 195 -11.37 -16.07 0.26
CA ALA A 195 -11.29 -16.77 1.53
C ALA A 195 -11.45 -15.82 2.73
N THR A 196 -10.80 -14.65 2.68
CA THR A 196 -10.89 -13.63 3.73
C THR A 196 -12.29 -13.04 3.79
N ASP A 197 -12.90 -12.78 2.63
CA ASP A 197 -14.24 -12.21 2.52
C ASP A 197 -15.30 -13.15 3.09
N SER A 198 -15.21 -14.46 2.79
CA SER A 198 -16.10 -15.47 3.37
C SER A 198 -15.94 -15.53 4.89
N LEU A 199 -14.71 -15.60 5.40
CA LEU A 199 -14.46 -15.67 6.84
C LEU A 199 -15.06 -14.47 7.58
N LEU A 200 -14.88 -13.27 7.05
CA LEU A 200 -15.40 -12.05 7.65
C LEU A 200 -16.92 -11.93 7.51
N ARG A 201 -17.48 -12.35 6.37
CA ARG A 201 -18.93 -12.31 6.12
C ARG A 201 -19.65 -13.26 7.06
N ASP A 202 -19.20 -14.50 7.14
CA ASP A 202 -19.84 -15.54 7.96
C ASP A 202 -19.47 -15.38 9.45
N GLY A 203 -18.32 -14.77 9.74
CA GLY A 203 -17.83 -14.58 11.10
C GLY A 203 -18.38 -13.33 11.81
N GLN A 204 -18.61 -12.23 11.09
CA GLN A 204 -18.92 -10.93 11.69
C GLN A 204 -20.26 -10.33 11.29
N MET A 205 -20.80 -10.69 10.11
CA MET A 205 -22.05 -10.12 9.62
C MET A 205 -23.24 -10.95 10.10
N ARG A 206 -24.41 -10.31 10.17
CA ARG A 206 -25.66 -11.03 10.38
C ARG A 206 -25.98 -11.87 9.15
N HIS A 207 -26.44 -13.09 9.39
CA HIS A 207 -27.11 -13.89 8.39
C HIS A 207 -28.60 -13.51 8.39
N ASP A 208 -29.13 -13.14 7.24
CA ASP A 208 -30.57 -13.15 7.04
C ASP A 208 -31.02 -14.62 7.13
N SER A 209 -31.84 -14.91 8.14
CA SER A 209 -32.45 -16.24 8.33
C SER A 209 -33.63 -16.44 7.39
#